data_AF-A0A1R2D1R0-F1
#
_entry.id   AF-A0A1R2D1R0-F1
#
_cell.length_a   1.000
_cell.length_b   1.000
_cell.length_c   1.000
_cell.angle_alpha   90.00
_cell.angle_beta   90.00
_cell.angle_gamma   90.00
#
_symmetry.space_group_name_H-M   'P 1'
#
loop_
_entity.id
_entity.type
_entity.pdbx_description
1 polymer ?
#
loop_
_entity_poly.entity_id
_entity_poly.type
_entity_poly.pdbx_seq_one_letter_code
_entity_poly.pdbx_strand_id
1 'polypeptide(L)'
;MYYMIAGVISSTISMIEPCVVSYRKVKINAKNKAAVLFFTSCLGIGIIIQVATSVTILVYKEGNYLSQKIEECDDIFKTIKDAYDVSTDLLCSIYCPCNVTNLEVLGYVNTIDYINGSAEKIDECNPCEKYDTYTDEQKNDWNKWTSLILGFGSSNDCNIEFSFIKRLLSYKIRYYLKFFEYIEKSFECSGFCTDSQLHIFANINEGLSKRNCASAILKFFEDMYEMFGLPAIVFSFIQVNFI
;
A
#
# COMPACT_ATOMS: atom_id res chain seq x y z
N MET A 1 8.66 -13.20 17.51
CA MET A 1 8.57 -11.73 17.66
C MET A 1 8.93 -11.26 19.06
N TYR A 2 8.21 -11.70 20.11
CA TYR A 2 8.46 -11.28 21.51
C TYR A 2 9.90 -11.49 22.00
N TYR A 3 10.52 -12.63 21.68
CA TYR A 3 11.87 -12.96 22.15
C TYR A 3 12.99 -12.09 21.54
N MET A 4 12.81 -11.58 20.31
CA MET A 4 13.79 -10.67 19.69
C MET A 4 13.70 -9.28 20.31
N ILE A 5 12.48 -8.75 20.49
CA ILE A 5 12.25 -7.47 21.16
C ILE A 5 12.73 -7.54 22.62
N ALA A 6 12.42 -8.63 23.33
CA ALA A 6 12.92 -8.86 24.68
C ALA A 6 14.44 -8.96 24.75
N GLY A 7 15.09 -9.55 23.73
CA GLY A 7 16.55 -9.60 23.61
C GLY A 7 17.18 -8.21 23.44
N VAL A 8 16.64 -7.38 22.54
CA VAL A 8 17.12 -6.00 22.32
C VAL A 8 16.90 -5.15 23.58
N ILE A 9 15.71 -5.23 24.19
CA ILE A 9 15.40 -4.53 25.45
C ILE A 9 16.32 -5.01 26.59
N SER A 10 16.56 -6.32 26.70
CA SER A 10 17.45 -6.86 27.74
C SER A 10 18.90 -6.42 27.55
N SER A 11 19.39 -6.36 26.30
CA SER A 11 20.75 -5.89 25.98
C SER A 11 20.95 -4.38 26.19
N THR A 12 19.88 -3.60 26.02
CA THR A 12 19.92 -2.15 26.26
C THR A 12 19.86 -1.84 27.76
N ILE A 13 19.04 -2.57 28.53
CA ILE A 13 18.97 -2.42 29.98
C ILE A 13 20.33 -2.76 30.64
N SER A 14 21.01 -3.81 30.18
CA SER A 14 22.32 -4.20 30.73
C SER A 14 23.44 -3.18 30.43
N MET A 15 23.30 -2.37 29.38
CA MET A 15 24.22 -1.25 29.10
C MET A 15 23.93 0.01 29.94
N ILE A 16 22.68 0.21 30.37
CA ILE A 16 22.27 1.40 31.13
C ILE A 16 22.72 1.32 32.60
N GLU A 17 22.65 0.14 33.23
CA GLU A 17 23.04 -0.04 34.63
C GLU A 17 24.46 0.45 34.98
N PRO A 18 25.53 0.05 34.26
CA PRO A 18 26.88 0.50 34.58
C PRO A 18 27.07 2.01 34.36
N CYS A 19 26.37 2.61 33.37
CA CYS A 19 26.40 4.05 33.14
C CYS A 19 25.76 4.83 34.29
N VAL A 20 24.59 4.40 34.79
CA VAL A 20 23.88 5.06 35.90
C VAL A 20 24.67 4.97 37.21
N VAL A 21 25.32 3.83 37.47
CA VAL A 21 26.13 3.61 38.67
C VAL A 21 27.40 4.49 38.66
N SER A 22 28.08 4.62 37.53
CA SER A 22 29.21 5.54 37.38
C SER A 22 28.79 7.01 37.53
N TYR A 23 27.62 7.37 37.01
CA TYR A 23 27.10 8.73 37.08
C TYR A 23 26.83 9.20 38.52
N ARG A 24 26.38 8.32 39.41
CA ARG A 24 26.14 8.65 40.83
C ARG A 24 27.41 9.01 41.62
N LYS A 25 28.60 8.60 41.17
CA LYS A 25 29.85 8.83 41.91
C LYS A 25 30.59 10.11 41.50
N VAL A 26 30.20 10.78 40.42
CA VAL A 26 30.90 11.97 39.92
C VAL A 26 30.30 13.26 40.51
N LYS A 27 31.08 14.01 41.31
CA LYS A 27 30.73 15.39 41.68
C LYS A 27 30.71 16.26 40.41
N ILE A 28 29.54 16.72 40.00
CA ILE A 28 29.34 17.49 38.76
C ILE A 28 29.88 18.92 38.96
N ASN A 29 31.11 19.17 38.49
CA ASN A 29 31.65 20.53 38.33
C ASN A 29 31.15 21.16 37.02
N ALA A 30 31.19 22.50 36.90
CA ALA A 30 30.70 23.22 35.71
C ALA A 30 31.35 22.76 34.38
N LYS A 31 32.63 22.33 34.40
CA LYS A 31 33.32 21.72 33.23
C LYS A 31 32.75 20.36 32.83
N ASN A 32 32.16 19.62 33.77
CA ASN A 32 31.62 18.27 33.52
C ASN A 32 30.18 18.31 33.00
N LYS A 33 29.47 19.44 33.13
CA LYS A 33 28.08 19.58 32.65
C LYS A 33 27.95 19.45 31.13
N ALA A 34 28.90 20.03 30.37
CA ALA A 34 28.89 19.94 28.91
C ALA A 34 29.14 18.51 28.43
N ALA A 35 30.12 17.82 29.03
CA ALA A 35 30.38 16.41 28.73
C ALA A 35 29.17 15.52 29.06
N VAL A 36 28.55 15.74 30.21
CA VAL A 36 27.33 15.04 30.62
C VAL A 36 26.18 15.23 29.62
N LEU A 37 25.91 16.46 29.19
CA LEU A 37 24.85 16.76 28.22
C LEU A 37 25.15 16.14 26.85
N PHE A 38 26.41 16.15 26.44
CA PHE A 38 26.84 15.48 25.21
C PHE A 38 26.59 13.97 25.30
N PHE A 39 27.05 13.31 26.37
CA PHE A 39 26.84 11.87 26.57
C PHE A 39 25.36 11.48 26.63
N THR A 40 24.51 12.24 27.33
CA THR A 40 23.06 11.95 27.36
C THR A 40 22.41 12.15 26.01
N SER A 41 22.83 13.16 25.24
CA SER A 41 22.32 13.36 23.87
C SER A 41 22.74 12.23 22.92
N CYS A 42 24.00 11.77 22.99
CA CYS A 42 24.49 10.64 22.19
C CYS A 42 23.78 9.33 22.55
N LEU A 43 23.52 9.08 23.84
CA LEU A 43 22.72 7.94 24.28
C LEU A 43 21.28 8.01 23.75
N GLY A 44 20.64 9.18 23.83
CA GLY A 44 19.29 9.38 23.31
C GLY A 44 19.19 9.11 21.81
N ILE A 45 20.11 9.66 21.02
CA ILE A 45 20.19 9.44 19.57
C ILE A 45 20.45 7.96 19.27
N GLY A 46 21.35 7.32 20.02
CA GLY A 46 21.65 5.89 19.87
C GLY A 46 20.45 4.98 20.07
N ILE A 47 19.64 5.24 21.10
CA ILE A 47 18.40 4.48 21.35
C ILE A 47 17.43 4.65 20.18
N ILE A 48 17.24 5.87 19.68
CA ILE A 48 16.37 6.15 18.53
C ILE A 48 16.85 5.37 17.30
N ILE A 49 18.15 5.39 17.03
CA ILE A 49 18.76 4.64 15.92
C ILE A 49 18.53 3.13 16.11
N GLN A 50 18.79 2.56 17.29
CA GLN A 50 18.60 1.13 17.53
C GLN A 50 17.14 0.69 17.36
N VAL A 51 16.18 1.50 17.83
CA VAL A 51 14.75 1.25 17.61
C VAL A 51 14.43 1.29 16.12
N ALA A 52 14.91 2.31 15.40
CA ALA A 52 14.74 2.41 13.97
C ALA A 52 15.31 1.19 13.24
N THR A 53 16.56 0.80 13.50
CA THR A 53 17.19 -0.40 12.92
C THR A 53 16.40 -1.66 13.21
N SER A 54 15.91 -1.83 14.44
CA SER A 54 15.13 -3.01 14.83
C SER A 54 13.82 -3.07 14.05
N VAL A 55 13.15 -1.94 13.86
CA VAL A 55 11.96 -1.83 13.01
C VAL A 55 12.33 -2.14 11.56
N THR A 56 13.42 -1.60 11.02
CA THR A 56 13.85 -1.88 9.64
C THR A 56 14.18 -3.35 9.41
N ILE A 57 14.86 -4.01 10.35
CA ILE A 57 15.15 -5.46 10.28
C ILE A 57 13.87 -6.28 10.35
N LEU A 58 12.91 -5.89 11.20
CA LEU A 58 11.61 -6.55 11.26
C LEU A 58 10.87 -6.38 9.95
N VAL A 59 10.83 -5.16 9.41
CA VAL A 59 10.22 -4.85 8.11
C VAL A 59 10.91 -5.60 6.99
N TYR A 60 12.23 -5.77 7.00
CA TYR A 60 12.97 -6.54 6.00
C TYR A 60 12.65 -8.05 6.08
N LYS A 61 12.61 -8.61 7.30
CA LYS A 61 12.30 -10.03 7.49
C LYS A 61 10.86 -10.35 7.12
N GLU A 62 9.92 -9.53 7.58
CA GLU A 62 8.52 -9.62 7.17
C GLU A 62 8.39 -9.29 5.68
N GLY A 63 9.20 -8.39 5.14
CA GLY A 63 9.26 -8.04 3.72
C GLY A 63 9.65 -9.24 2.85
N ASN A 64 10.67 -10.01 3.21
CA ASN A 64 11.03 -11.24 2.49
C ASN A 64 9.94 -12.32 2.58
N TYR A 65 9.31 -12.45 3.76
CA TYR A 65 8.16 -13.35 3.93
C TYR A 65 6.96 -12.90 3.08
N LEU A 66 6.69 -11.60 3.07
CA LEU A 66 5.66 -10.98 2.23
C LEU A 66 6.00 -11.15 0.75
N SER A 67 7.27 -11.02 0.36
CA SER A 67 7.74 -11.23 -1.02
C SER A 67 7.38 -12.62 -1.51
N GLN A 68 7.73 -13.64 -0.73
CA GLN A 68 7.38 -15.02 -1.08
C GLN A 68 5.85 -15.21 -1.16
N LYS A 69 5.10 -14.64 -0.22
CA LYS A 69 3.63 -14.73 -0.24
C LYS A 69 2.97 -13.95 -1.36
N ILE A 70 3.58 -12.86 -1.79
CA ILE A 70 3.16 -12.05 -2.93
C ILE A 70 3.35 -12.87 -4.21
N GLU A 71 4.51 -13.51 -4.38
CA GLU A 71 4.80 -14.38 -5.53
C GLU A 71 3.84 -15.57 -5.59
N GLU A 72 3.54 -16.18 -4.44
CA GLU A 72 2.57 -17.29 -4.34
C GLU A 72 1.10 -16.82 -4.38
N CYS A 73 0.86 -15.50 -4.31
CA CYS A 73 -0.44 -14.87 -4.13
C CYS A 73 -1.33 -15.59 -3.07
N ASP A 74 -0.77 -15.75 -1.86
CA ASP A 74 -1.40 -16.42 -0.72
C ASP A 74 -2.78 -15.81 -0.35
N ASP A 75 -3.59 -16.50 0.47
CA ASP A 75 -5.01 -16.19 0.73
C ASP A 75 -5.32 -14.72 1.08
N ILE A 76 -4.41 -14.02 1.78
CA ILE A 76 -4.57 -12.59 2.09
C ILE A 76 -4.46 -11.75 0.81
N PHE A 77 -3.48 -12.04 -0.03
CA PHE A 77 -3.28 -11.37 -1.31
C PHE A 77 -4.31 -11.81 -2.35
N LYS A 78 -4.86 -13.02 -2.23
CA LYS A 78 -5.97 -13.47 -3.07
C LYS A 78 -7.17 -12.54 -3.00
N THR A 79 -7.57 -12.08 -1.81
CA THR A 79 -8.68 -11.12 -1.68
C THR A 79 -8.36 -9.79 -2.38
N ILE A 80 -7.11 -9.35 -2.32
CA ILE A 80 -6.64 -8.12 -2.98
C ILE A 80 -6.62 -8.33 -4.49
N LYS A 81 -6.07 -9.46 -4.97
CA LYS A 81 -6.04 -9.86 -6.37
C LYS A 81 -7.45 -9.92 -6.94
N ASP A 82 -8.37 -10.62 -6.29
CA ASP A 82 -9.76 -10.73 -6.74
C ASP A 82 -10.42 -9.34 -6.83
N ALA A 83 -10.10 -8.43 -5.90
CA ALA A 83 -10.58 -7.05 -5.97
C ALA A 83 -10.00 -6.29 -7.17
N TYR A 84 -8.71 -6.45 -7.46
CA TYR A 84 -8.04 -5.85 -8.62
C TYR A 84 -8.59 -6.42 -9.93
N ASP A 85 -8.67 -7.73 -10.06
CA ASP A 85 -9.13 -8.42 -11.27
C ASP A 85 -10.58 -8.01 -11.57
N VAL A 86 -11.48 -8.08 -10.58
CA VAL A 86 -12.87 -7.62 -10.74
C VAL A 86 -12.94 -6.15 -11.09
N SER A 87 -12.14 -5.30 -10.45
CA SER A 87 -12.16 -3.86 -10.75
C SER A 87 -11.60 -3.54 -12.14
N THR A 88 -10.61 -4.31 -12.61
CA THR A 88 -10.03 -4.21 -13.96
C THR A 88 -11.03 -4.63 -15.03
N ASP A 89 -11.76 -5.72 -14.79
CA ASP A 89 -12.80 -6.19 -15.71
C ASP A 89 -14.00 -5.23 -15.76
N LEU A 90 -14.22 -4.46 -14.68
CA LEU A 90 -15.32 -3.50 -14.60
C LEU A 90 -14.95 -2.15 -15.20
N LEU A 91 -13.81 -1.57 -14.87
CA LEU A 91 -13.43 -0.22 -15.31
C LEU A 91 -13.30 -0.17 -16.84
N CYS A 92 -13.84 0.89 -17.47
CA CYS A 92 -13.87 1.03 -18.94
C CYS A 92 -14.64 -0.09 -19.67
N SER A 93 -15.67 -0.64 -19.04
CA SER A 93 -16.58 -1.62 -19.63
C SER A 93 -18.01 -1.07 -19.74
N ILE A 94 -18.92 -1.89 -20.27
CA ILE A 94 -20.37 -1.63 -20.26
C ILE A 94 -20.93 -1.39 -18.84
N TYR A 95 -20.29 -1.94 -17.81
CA TYR A 95 -20.70 -1.79 -16.42
C TYR A 95 -20.10 -0.54 -15.77
N CYS A 96 -19.03 0.00 -16.35
CA CYS A 96 -18.35 1.17 -15.84
C CYS A 96 -17.74 2.01 -16.96
N PRO A 97 -18.54 2.82 -17.66
CA PRO A 97 -18.01 3.79 -18.60
C PRO A 97 -17.00 4.70 -17.88
N CYS A 98 -15.77 4.75 -18.39
CA CYS A 98 -14.69 5.52 -17.80
C CYS A 98 -14.41 6.79 -18.61
N ASN A 99 -13.76 7.77 -18.01
CA ASN A 99 -13.35 9.02 -18.66
C ASN A 99 -11.85 8.98 -18.97
N VAL A 100 -11.48 8.60 -20.20
CA VAL A 100 -10.07 8.55 -20.60
C VAL A 100 -9.70 9.77 -21.46
N THR A 101 -8.89 10.65 -20.89
CA THR A 101 -8.34 11.84 -21.54
C THR A 101 -6.86 11.70 -21.90
N ASN A 102 -6.14 10.78 -21.26
CA ASN A 102 -4.74 10.52 -21.55
C ASN A 102 -4.56 9.71 -22.85
N LEU A 103 -3.77 10.23 -23.80
CA LEU A 103 -3.55 9.61 -25.12
C LEU A 103 -2.83 8.26 -25.06
N GLU A 104 -1.92 8.06 -24.10
CA GLU A 104 -1.21 6.80 -23.93
C GLU A 104 -2.18 5.70 -23.49
N VAL A 105 -3.04 6.04 -22.53
CA VAL A 105 -4.07 5.16 -21.97
C VAL A 105 -5.14 4.86 -23.02
N LEU A 106 -5.54 5.84 -23.83
CA LEU A 106 -6.44 5.65 -24.98
C LEU A 106 -5.91 4.61 -25.98
N GLY A 107 -4.60 4.55 -26.19
CA GLY A 107 -3.98 3.53 -27.04
C GLY A 107 -3.99 2.12 -26.45
N TYR A 108 -4.13 2.01 -25.13
CA TYR A 108 -4.19 0.73 -24.41
C TYR A 108 -5.64 0.21 -24.28
N VAL A 109 -6.59 1.10 -23.99
CA VAL A 109 -8.01 0.76 -23.84
C VAL A 109 -8.65 0.67 -25.23
N ASN A 110 -8.57 -0.52 -25.85
CA ASN A 110 -9.04 -0.78 -27.21
C ASN A 110 -10.57 -0.61 -27.44
N THR A 111 -11.34 -0.29 -26.40
CA THR A 111 -12.81 -0.24 -26.45
C THR A 111 -13.33 1.20 -26.44
N ILE A 112 -13.39 1.81 -27.63
CA ILE A 112 -13.84 3.21 -27.85
C ILE A 112 -15.25 3.48 -27.26
N ASP A 113 -16.09 2.46 -27.17
CA ASP A 113 -17.49 2.61 -26.72
C ASP A 113 -17.60 2.99 -25.23
N TYR A 114 -16.60 2.64 -24.41
CA TYR A 114 -16.67 2.74 -22.96
C TYR A 114 -15.73 3.79 -22.34
N ILE A 115 -15.00 4.55 -23.16
CA ILE A 115 -14.02 5.59 -22.73
C ILE A 115 -14.58 7.02 -22.62
N ASN A 116 -15.85 7.21 -22.99
CA ASN A 116 -16.57 8.50 -22.87
C ASN A 116 -17.59 8.50 -21.71
N GLY A 117 -17.24 7.93 -20.56
CA GLY A 117 -18.04 7.97 -19.34
C GLY A 117 -17.55 9.03 -18.34
N SER A 118 -18.00 8.95 -17.09
CA SER A 118 -17.66 9.90 -16.03
C SER A 118 -16.58 9.40 -15.07
N ALA A 119 -16.31 8.10 -15.02
CA ALA A 119 -15.46 7.52 -13.98
C ALA A 119 -13.97 7.62 -14.33
N GLU A 120 -13.17 8.26 -13.49
CA GLU A 120 -11.70 8.27 -13.67
C GLU A 120 -11.03 7.12 -12.89
N LYS A 121 -11.78 6.47 -12.00
CA LYS A 121 -11.35 5.33 -11.18
C LYS A 121 -12.56 4.51 -10.73
N ILE A 122 -12.33 3.29 -10.25
CA ILE A 122 -13.41 2.33 -9.99
C ILE A 122 -14.43 2.77 -8.92
N ASP A 123 -14.03 3.58 -7.94
CA ASP A 123 -14.94 4.05 -6.89
C ASP A 123 -15.82 5.23 -7.30
N GLU A 124 -15.60 5.78 -8.50
CA GLU A 124 -16.40 6.80 -9.18
C GLU A 124 -17.39 6.22 -10.19
N CYS A 125 -17.40 4.89 -10.31
CA CYS A 125 -18.13 4.17 -11.33
C CYS A 125 -19.65 4.33 -11.26
N ASN A 126 -20.26 4.76 -12.37
CA ASN A 126 -21.71 4.86 -12.52
C ASN A 126 -22.22 3.92 -13.64
N PRO A 127 -22.77 2.74 -13.31
CA PRO A 127 -23.19 1.75 -14.30
C PRO A 127 -24.39 2.21 -15.15
N CYS A 128 -25.10 3.26 -14.72
CA CYS A 128 -26.30 3.76 -15.38
C CYS A 128 -26.05 4.89 -16.37
N GLU A 129 -24.85 5.46 -16.40
CA GLU A 129 -24.56 6.68 -17.14
C GLU A 129 -24.88 6.56 -18.65
N LYS A 130 -24.57 5.40 -19.24
CA LYS A 130 -24.77 5.14 -20.67
C LYS A 130 -25.90 4.18 -20.98
N TYR A 131 -26.65 3.72 -19.97
CA TYR A 131 -27.64 2.64 -20.14
C TYR A 131 -28.67 2.96 -21.25
N ASP A 132 -29.13 4.20 -21.34
CA ASP A 132 -30.11 4.62 -22.35
C ASP A 132 -29.55 4.56 -23.78
N THR A 133 -28.23 4.69 -23.93
CA THR A 133 -27.53 4.67 -25.23
C THR A 133 -27.14 3.26 -25.69
N TYR A 134 -27.29 2.25 -24.83
CA TYR A 134 -26.94 0.87 -25.14
C TYR A 134 -27.92 0.23 -26.12
N THR A 135 -27.38 -0.63 -26.99
CA THR A 135 -28.17 -1.52 -27.85
C THR A 135 -28.96 -2.53 -27.00
N ASP A 136 -29.98 -3.16 -27.58
CA ASP A 136 -30.78 -4.16 -26.86
C ASP A 136 -29.94 -5.36 -26.38
N GLU A 137 -28.93 -5.76 -27.15
CA GLU A 137 -27.96 -6.81 -26.76
C GLU A 137 -27.14 -6.38 -25.55
N GLN A 138 -26.57 -5.18 -25.58
CA GLN A 138 -25.83 -4.59 -24.45
C GLN A 138 -26.72 -4.45 -23.20
N LYS A 139 -27.98 -4.01 -23.35
CA LYS A 139 -28.95 -3.95 -22.26
C LYS A 139 -29.24 -5.34 -21.70
N ASN A 140 -29.36 -6.37 -22.56
CA ASN A 140 -29.55 -7.75 -22.12
C ASN A 140 -28.35 -8.29 -21.35
N ASP A 141 -27.13 -8.04 -21.81
CA ASP A 141 -25.90 -8.43 -21.11
C ASP A 141 -25.78 -7.71 -19.76
N TRP A 142 -26.07 -6.40 -19.74
CA TRP A 142 -26.12 -5.61 -18.52
C TRP A 142 -27.18 -6.14 -17.56
N ASN A 143 -28.39 -6.45 -18.03
CA ASN A 143 -29.48 -7.02 -17.23
C ASN A 143 -29.13 -8.41 -16.70
N LYS A 144 -28.43 -9.23 -17.50
CA LYS A 144 -27.97 -10.55 -17.08
C LYS A 144 -26.91 -10.44 -16.00
N TRP A 145 -25.88 -9.62 -16.20
CA TRP A 145 -24.83 -9.39 -15.22
C TRP A 145 -25.39 -8.81 -13.91
N THR A 146 -26.23 -7.79 -14.00
CA THR A 146 -26.90 -7.22 -12.82
C THR A 146 -27.79 -8.24 -12.15
N SER A 147 -28.55 -9.07 -12.85
CA SER A 147 -29.35 -10.12 -12.21
C SER A 147 -28.50 -11.16 -11.45
N LEU A 148 -27.36 -11.55 -12.01
CA LEU A 148 -26.42 -12.50 -11.40
C LEU A 148 -25.76 -11.93 -10.14
N ILE A 149 -25.36 -10.66 -10.19
CA ILE A 149 -24.63 -10.03 -9.10
C ILE A 149 -25.55 -9.43 -8.03
N LEU A 150 -26.70 -8.88 -8.45
CA LEU A 150 -27.64 -8.19 -7.57
C LEU A 150 -28.72 -9.11 -6.99
N GLY A 151 -29.04 -10.21 -7.67
CA GLY A 151 -30.22 -11.00 -7.36
C GLY A 151 -31.55 -10.25 -7.56
N PHE A 152 -31.54 -9.08 -8.20
CA PHE A 152 -32.76 -8.35 -8.57
C PHE A 152 -33.28 -8.86 -9.91
N GLY A 153 -34.60 -9.09 -9.98
CA GLY A 153 -35.28 -9.42 -11.22
C GLY A 153 -35.45 -8.18 -12.09
N SER A 154 -34.89 -8.20 -13.29
CA SER A 154 -35.28 -7.45 -14.50
C SER A 154 -36.21 -6.23 -14.27
N SER A 155 -35.75 -5.20 -13.57
CA SER A 155 -36.43 -3.90 -13.64
C SER A 155 -35.78 -3.13 -14.79
N ASN A 156 -36.59 -2.73 -15.77
CA ASN A 156 -36.13 -2.00 -16.96
C ASN A 156 -35.55 -0.59 -16.66
N ASP A 157 -35.60 -0.16 -15.40
CA ASP A 157 -35.12 1.14 -14.96
C ASP A 157 -33.76 0.99 -14.28
N CYS A 158 -32.77 1.76 -14.75
CA CYS A 158 -31.44 1.83 -14.14
C CYS A 158 -31.49 2.65 -12.85
N ASN A 159 -32.12 2.08 -11.82
CA ASN A 159 -32.26 2.65 -10.48
C ASN A 159 -31.22 2.04 -9.52
N ILE A 160 -30.04 1.68 -10.03
CA ILE A 160 -28.95 1.17 -9.20
C ILE A 160 -28.33 2.35 -8.45
N GLU A 161 -28.60 2.42 -7.16
CA GLU A 161 -27.95 3.39 -6.29
C GLU A 161 -26.43 3.16 -6.29
N PHE A 162 -25.65 4.22 -6.48
CA PHE A 162 -24.18 4.24 -6.46
C PHE A 162 -23.57 3.60 -5.19
N SER A 163 -24.37 3.45 -4.14
CA SER A 163 -24.06 2.67 -2.93
C SER A 163 -23.73 1.19 -3.21
N PHE A 164 -24.03 0.69 -4.41
CA PHE A 164 -23.92 -0.73 -4.75
C PHE A 164 -22.55 -1.18 -5.26
N ILE A 165 -21.81 -0.39 -6.05
CA ILE A 165 -20.40 -0.75 -6.38
C ILE A 165 -19.58 -0.86 -5.09
N LYS A 166 -19.93 -0.06 -4.08
CA LYS A 166 -19.42 -0.16 -2.70
C LYS A 166 -19.89 -1.40 -1.92
N ARG A 167 -20.89 -2.16 -2.42
CA ARG A 167 -21.31 -3.48 -1.90
C ARG A 167 -20.63 -4.62 -2.64
N LEU A 168 -20.51 -4.51 -3.97
CA LEU A 168 -19.85 -5.49 -4.85
C LEU A 168 -18.37 -5.60 -4.49
N LEU A 169 -17.72 -4.45 -4.32
CA LEU A 169 -16.49 -4.33 -3.56
C LEU A 169 -16.88 -4.52 -2.08
N SER A 170 -16.89 -5.78 -1.63
CA SER A 170 -17.16 -6.23 -0.25
C SER A 170 -16.89 -5.14 0.81
N TYR A 171 -17.71 -5.09 1.89
CA TYR A 171 -17.48 -4.18 3.02
C TYR A 171 -16.01 -4.15 3.49
N LYS A 172 -15.29 -5.27 3.37
CA LYS A 172 -13.86 -5.36 3.67
C LYS A 172 -13.00 -4.54 2.70
N ILE A 173 -13.25 -4.60 1.39
CA ILE A 173 -12.48 -3.92 0.34
C ILE A 173 -12.67 -2.41 0.42
N ARG A 174 -13.87 -1.94 0.78
CA ARG A 174 -14.18 -0.51 0.85
C ARG A 174 -13.23 0.27 1.76
N TYR A 175 -12.78 -0.32 2.86
CA TYR A 175 -11.79 0.28 3.75
C TYR A 175 -10.42 0.44 3.05
N TYR A 176 -10.08 -0.50 2.18
CA TYR A 176 -8.80 -0.53 1.47
C TYR A 176 -8.80 0.27 0.16
N LEU A 177 -9.92 0.77 -0.36
CA LEU A 177 -9.93 1.54 -1.62
C LEU A 177 -9.00 2.75 -1.58
N LYS A 178 -9.09 3.56 -0.51
CA LYS A 178 -8.17 4.71 -0.31
C LYS A 178 -6.72 4.27 -0.14
N PHE A 179 -6.51 3.08 0.42
CA PHE A 179 -5.17 2.52 0.59
C PHE A 179 -4.60 2.06 -0.76
N PHE A 180 -5.41 1.45 -1.63
CA PHE A 180 -5.00 1.08 -2.99
C PHE A 180 -4.77 2.31 -3.86
N GLU A 181 -5.65 3.30 -3.81
CA GLU A 181 -5.44 4.60 -4.46
C GLU A 181 -4.12 5.24 -4.01
N TYR A 182 -3.85 5.23 -2.70
CA TYR A 182 -2.58 5.74 -2.16
C TYR A 182 -1.37 4.94 -2.68
N ILE A 183 -1.46 3.60 -2.72
CA ILE A 183 -0.40 2.74 -3.23
C ILE A 183 -0.13 3.03 -4.71
N GLU A 184 -1.16 2.97 -5.56
CA GLU A 184 -1.01 3.17 -7.00
C GLU A 184 -0.37 4.52 -7.31
N LYS A 185 -0.85 5.57 -6.62
CA LYS A 185 -0.34 6.94 -6.76
C LYS A 185 1.08 7.13 -6.23
N SER A 186 1.39 6.57 -5.05
CA SER A 186 2.69 6.77 -4.42
C SER A 186 3.81 5.99 -5.11
N PHE A 187 3.47 4.84 -5.71
CA PHE A 187 4.44 3.92 -6.29
C PHE A 187 4.43 3.88 -7.82
N GLU A 188 3.53 4.64 -8.47
CA GLU A 188 3.27 4.65 -9.92
C GLU A 188 3.10 3.22 -10.47
N CYS A 189 2.22 2.46 -9.81
CA CYS A 189 2.01 1.04 -10.07
C CYS A 189 0.53 0.70 -10.23
N SER A 190 0.23 -0.48 -10.77
CA SER A 190 -1.11 -1.06 -10.67
C SER A 190 -1.07 -2.58 -10.65
N GLY A 191 -2.08 -3.19 -10.04
CA GLY A 191 -2.16 -4.63 -9.84
C GLY A 191 -1.28 -5.10 -8.67
N PHE A 192 -1.61 -6.25 -8.10
CA PHE A 192 -0.84 -6.84 -7.00
C PHE A 192 -0.21 -8.17 -7.42
N CYS A 193 -1.04 -9.18 -7.65
CA CYS A 193 -0.58 -10.50 -8.12
C CYS A 193 -0.67 -10.65 -9.65
N THR A 194 -1.34 -9.71 -10.31
CA THR A 194 -1.54 -9.65 -11.75
C THR A 194 -0.97 -8.32 -12.22
N ASP A 195 -0.23 -8.35 -13.32
CA ASP A 195 0.28 -7.11 -13.91
C ASP A 195 -0.89 -6.36 -14.55
N SER A 196 -1.19 -5.17 -14.03
CA SER A 196 -2.12 -4.23 -14.65
C SER A 196 -1.35 -2.99 -15.11
N GLN A 197 -1.58 -2.57 -16.35
CA GLN A 197 -1.03 -1.32 -16.87
C GLN A 197 -1.94 -0.12 -16.58
N LEU A 198 -3.20 -0.33 -16.20
CA LEU A 198 -4.13 0.77 -15.94
C LEU A 198 -4.23 1.01 -14.44
N HIS A 199 -4.14 2.26 -14.02
CA HIS A 199 -4.49 2.64 -12.65
C HIS A 199 -5.99 2.44 -12.44
N ILE A 200 -6.34 1.51 -11.56
CA ILE A 200 -7.73 1.09 -11.35
C ILE A 200 -8.37 1.87 -10.19
N PHE A 201 -7.58 2.10 -9.14
CA PHE A 201 -8.00 2.77 -7.91
C PHE A 201 -7.52 4.22 -7.84
N ALA A 202 -6.41 4.55 -8.49
CA ALA A 202 -6.00 5.90 -8.80
C ALA A 202 -6.58 6.37 -10.14
N ASN A 203 -6.37 7.65 -10.47
CA ASN A 203 -6.91 8.24 -11.68
C ASN A 203 -6.28 7.60 -12.93
N ILE A 204 -7.11 6.99 -13.77
CA ILE A 204 -6.68 6.30 -15.01
C ILE A 204 -5.92 7.24 -15.96
N ASN A 205 -6.10 8.56 -15.84
CA ASN A 205 -5.43 9.56 -16.67
C ASN A 205 -4.01 9.92 -16.21
N GLU A 206 -3.53 9.39 -15.07
CA GLU A 206 -2.14 9.57 -14.60
C GLU A 206 -1.12 8.84 -15.49
N GLY A 207 -1.56 7.99 -16.43
CA GLY A 207 -0.73 7.30 -17.41
C GLY A 207 -0.79 5.79 -17.27
N LEU A 208 0.10 5.08 -17.97
CA LEU A 208 0.24 3.63 -17.78
C LEU A 208 1.17 3.33 -16.60
N SER A 209 0.77 2.35 -15.80
CA SER A 209 1.57 1.79 -14.73
C SER A 209 2.84 1.14 -15.30
N LYS A 210 3.98 1.39 -14.64
CA LYS A 210 5.28 0.86 -15.09
C LYS A 210 5.59 -0.54 -14.55
N ARG A 211 4.86 -0.98 -13.53
CA ARG A 211 5.13 -2.20 -12.75
C ARG A 211 3.95 -2.57 -11.87
N ASN A 212 3.88 -3.82 -11.44
CA ASN A 212 2.94 -4.23 -10.41
C ASN A 212 3.27 -3.60 -9.04
N CYS A 213 2.23 -3.33 -8.25
CA CYS A 213 2.37 -2.67 -6.96
C CYS A 213 3.08 -3.52 -5.93
N ALA A 214 2.95 -4.84 -6.02
CA ALA A 214 3.61 -5.71 -5.07
C ALA A 214 5.14 -5.64 -5.20
N SER A 215 5.67 -5.70 -6.43
CA SER A 215 7.10 -5.47 -6.73
C SER A 215 7.54 -4.06 -6.37
N ALA A 216 6.71 -3.05 -6.65
CA ALA A 216 7.03 -1.66 -6.31
C ALA A 216 7.20 -1.44 -4.80
N ILE A 217 6.31 -2.04 -4.00
CA ILE A 217 6.36 -1.98 -2.53
C ILE A 217 7.55 -2.77 -1.99
N LEU A 218 7.84 -3.95 -2.54
CA LEU A 218 9.00 -4.76 -2.14
C LEU A 218 10.30 -4.00 -2.39
N LYS A 219 10.46 -3.44 -3.58
CA LYS A 219 11.61 -2.60 -3.92
C LYS A 219 11.73 -1.39 -2.99
N PHE A 220 10.62 -0.76 -2.62
CA PHE A 220 10.63 0.33 -1.66
C PHE A 220 11.17 -0.11 -0.28
N PHE A 221 10.79 -1.29 0.20
CA PHE A 221 11.31 -1.83 1.45
C PHE A 221 12.80 -2.18 1.36
N GLU A 222 13.25 -2.73 0.24
CA GLU A 222 14.67 -2.97 -0.05
C GLU A 222 15.46 -1.66 -0.05
N ASP A 223 15.01 -0.66 -0.81
CA ASP A 223 15.64 0.67 -0.90
C ASP A 223 15.67 1.36 0.49
N MET A 224 14.60 1.25 1.28
CA MET A 224 14.58 1.75 2.66
C MET A 224 15.57 1.02 3.56
N TYR A 225 15.71 -0.30 3.42
CA TYR A 225 16.66 -1.08 4.20
C TYR A 225 18.10 -0.72 3.84
N GLU A 226 18.41 -0.55 2.56
CA GLU A 226 19.74 -0.12 2.12
C GLU A 226 20.07 1.30 2.57
N MET A 227 19.11 2.23 2.43
CA MET A 227 19.32 3.64 2.76
C MET A 227 19.42 3.88 4.28
N PHE A 228 18.59 3.21 5.08
CA PHE A 228 18.50 3.49 6.52
C PHE A 228 19.02 2.35 7.39
N GLY A 229 18.80 1.10 7.00
CA GLY A 229 19.22 -0.08 7.77
C GLY A 229 20.73 -0.22 7.86
N LEU A 230 21.44 -0.19 6.72
CA LEU A 230 22.89 -0.36 6.70
C LEU A 230 23.65 0.72 7.47
N PRO A 231 23.39 2.04 7.27
CA PRO A 231 24.07 3.08 8.05
C PRO A 231 23.78 2.95 9.54
N ALA A 232 22.54 2.60 9.91
CA ALA A 232 22.16 2.49 11.31
C ALA A 232 22.92 1.36 12.04
N ILE A 233 23.23 0.25 11.36
CA ILE A 233 24.11 -0.81 11.89
C ILE A 233 25.53 -0.29 12.11
N VAL A 234 26.10 0.44 11.14
CA VAL A 234 27.44 1.02 11.24
C VAL A 234 27.52 2.03 12.39
N PHE A 235 26.53 2.93 12.50
CA PHE A 235 26.44 3.89 13.60
C PHE A 235 26.33 3.20 14.96
N SER A 236 25.53 2.13 15.05
CA SER A 236 25.41 1.33 16.27
C SER A 236 26.74 0.69 16.66
N PHE A 237 27.49 0.16 15.69
CA PHE A 237 28.82 -0.42 15.94
C PHE A 237 29.83 0.63 16.42
N ILE A 238 29.87 1.80 15.78
CA ILE A 238 30.74 2.92 16.21
C ILE A 238 30.39 3.32 17.65
N GLN A 239 29.11 3.48 17.96
CA GLN A 239 28.68 3.87 19.29
C GLN A 239 29.11 2.87 20.38
N VAL A 240 29.02 1.56 20.11
CA VAL A 240 29.44 0.52 21.06
C VAL A 240 30.96 0.53 21.29
N ASN A 241 31.78 0.88 20.29
CA ASN A 241 33.24 0.89 20.44
C ASN A 241 33.79 2.19 21.06
N PHE A 242 33.05 3.29 20.99
CA PHE A 242 33.47 4.59 21.54
C PHE A 242 32.98 4.85 22.96
N ILE A 243 32.03 4.05 23.46
CA ILE A 243 31.55 4.05 24.86
C ILE A 243 32.41 3.06 25.66
#